data_AF-A0A7C1E438-F1
#
_entry.id   AF-A0A7C1E438-F1
#
_cell.length_a   1.000
_cell.length_b   1.000
_cell.length_c   1.000
_cell.angle_alpha   90.00
_cell.angle_beta   90.00
_cell.angle_gamma   90.00
#
_symmetry.space_group_name_H-M   'P 1'
#
loop_
_entity.id
_entity.type
_entity.pdbx_description
1 polymer ?
#
loop_
_entity_poly.entity_id
_entity_poly.type
_entity_poly.pdbx_seq_one_letter_code
_entity_poly.pdbx_strand_id
1 'polypeptide(L)'
;MMSEEKAEYVLVSLCLLGVPCRFHGKREVMGHRIGRPSLIARLEKRYRLLPLCPEQLGGLTTPRPAAEVISSGRVRAKDGADVTEQYERGTEIVLEIVERYGIKRAWLLKDSPACGRGYGIVQER
;
A
#
# COMPACT_ATOMS: atom_id res chain seq x y z
N MET A 1 -14.73 35.46 1.55
CA MET A 1 -13.29 35.17 1.71
C MET A 1 -13.14 33.98 2.64
N MET A 2 -13.00 32.79 2.08
CA MET A 2 -12.44 31.62 2.75
C MET A 2 -11.68 30.89 1.65
N SER A 3 -10.36 31.06 1.60
CA SER A 3 -9.52 30.24 0.75
C SER A 3 -9.67 28.80 1.21
N GLU A 4 -10.23 27.95 0.36
CA GLU A 4 -10.15 26.50 0.52
C GLU A 4 -8.66 26.12 0.48
N GLU A 5 -8.03 26.07 1.65
CA GLU A 5 -6.69 25.54 1.78
C GLU A 5 -6.79 24.05 1.42
N LYS A 6 -6.37 23.71 0.19
CA LYS A 6 -6.53 22.39 -0.41
C LYS A 6 -5.76 21.39 0.47
N ALA A 7 -6.47 20.67 1.33
CA ALA A 7 -5.85 19.74 2.27
C ALA A 7 -4.98 18.73 1.51
N GLU A 8 -3.69 18.73 1.82
CA GLU A 8 -2.65 17.93 1.16
C GLU A 8 -3.03 16.45 1.20
N TYR A 9 -3.00 15.76 0.05
CA TYR A 9 -3.23 14.32 -0.02
C TYR A 9 -1.96 13.57 0.39
N VAL A 10 -2.13 12.52 1.18
CA VAL A 10 -1.04 11.60 1.54
C VAL A 10 -1.45 10.16 1.27
N LEU A 11 -0.56 9.40 0.63
CA LEU A 11 -0.77 7.99 0.35
C LEU A 11 -0.66 7.19 1.66
N VAL A 12 -1.57 6.26 1.89
CA VAL A 12 -1.51 5.37 3.07
C VAL A 12 -1.77 3.94 2.61
N SER A 13 -0.99 2.96 3.09
CA SER A 13 -1.32 1.56 2.86
C SER A 13 -2.67 1.23 3.47
N LEU A 14 -3.59 0.70 2.67
CA LEU A 14 -4.96 0.36 3.07
C LEU A 14 -5.02 -0.53 4.33
N CYS A 15 -4.06 -1.44 4.49
CA CYS A 15 -3.94 -2.31 5.67
C CYS A 15 -3.63 -1.56 6.97
N LEU A 16 -2.98 -0.39 6.92
CA LEU A 16 -2.76 0.44 8.11
C LEU A 16 -4.08 0.98 8.68
N LEU A 17 -5.13 1.08 7.85
CA LEU A 17 -6.49 1.43 8.25
C LEU A 17 -7.27 0.26 8.85
N GLY A 18 -6.66 -0.92 9.02
CA GLY A 18 -7.33 -2.11 9.54
C GLY A 18 -8.22 -2.83 8.53
N VAL A 19 -8.14 -2.47 7.25
CA VAL A 19 -8.78 -3.20 6.16
C VAL A 19 -8.00 -4.50 5.93
N PRO A 20 -8.68 -5.67 5.87
CA PRO A 20 -8.03 -6.97 5.77
C PRO A 20 -7.58 -7.26 4.32
N CYS A 21 -6.74 -6.40 3.73
CA CYS A 21 -6.28 -6.52 2.34
C CYS A 21 -4.91 -7.20 2.18
N ARG A 22 -4.26 -7.61 3.28
CA ARG A 22 -2.99 -8.37 3.23
C ARG A 22 -3.24 -9.80 2.73
N PHE A 23 -2.18 -10.49 2.31
CA PHE A 23 -2.26 -11.85 1.77
C PHE A 23 -3.10 -12.82 2.61
N HIS A 24 -2.98 -12.77 3.94
CA HIS A 24 -3.70 -13.66 4.85
C HIS A 24 -5.15 -13.22 5.15
N GLY A 25 -5.60 -12.04 4.70
CA GLY A 25 -6.97 -11.56 4.92
C GLY A 25 -7.37 -11.30 6.39
N LYS A 26 -6.39 -11.14 7.29
CA LYS A 26 -6.63 -10.94 8.73
C LYS A 26 -6.37 -9.50 9.13
N ARG A 27 -7.07 -9.05 10.17
CA ARG A 27 -6.86 -7.76 10.84
C ARG A 27 -5.93 -7.86 12.06
N GLU A 28 -5.47 -9.06 12.38
CA GLU A 28 -4.60 -9.36 13.51
C GLU A 28 -3.64 -10.50 13.14
N VAL A 29 -2.39 -10.38 13.59
CA VAL A 29 -1.35 -11.42 13.45
C VAL A 29 -0.59 -11.51 14.77
N MET A 30 -0.47 -12.73 15.31
CA MET A 30 0.26 -13.00 16.57
C MET A 30 -0.22 -12.13 17.74
N GLY A 31 -1.53 -11.90 17.88
CA GLY A 31 -2.10 -11.04 18.92
C GLY A 31 -1.91 -9.53 18.70
N HIS A 32 -1.30 -9.13 17.58
CA HIS A 32 -1.10 -7.72 17.24
C HIS A 32 -2.06 -7.29 16.13
N ARG A 33 -2.87 -6.27 16.42
CA ARG A 33 -3.78 -5.66 15.44
C ARG A 33 -2.97 -5.01 14.32
N ILE A 34 -3.33 -5.36 13.09
CA ILE A 34 -2.84 -4.72 11.88
C ILE A 34 -3.65 -3.44 11.72
N GLY A 35 -3.04 -2.33 12.11
CA GLY A 35 -3.59 -1.00 11.97
C GLY A 35 -3.02 -0.04 13.00
N ARG A 36 -3.05 1.25 12.71
CA ARG A 36 -2.56 2.30 13.64
C ARG A 36 -3.61 3.40 13.84
N PRO A 37 -4.73 3.14 14.56
CA PRO A 37 -5.82 4.11 14.71
C PRO A 37 -5.37 5.48 15.23
N SER A 38 -4.46 5.52 16.20
CA SER A 38 -3.92 6.76 16.74
C SER A 38 -3.05 7.54 15.74
N LEU A 39 -2.29 6.84 14.89
CA LEU A 39 -1.55 7.46 13.80
C LEU A 39 -2.51 8.04 12.76
N ILE A 40 -3.54 7.28 12.38
CA ILE A 40 -4.55 7.69 11.39
C ILE A 40 -5.28 8.94 11.85
N ALA A 41 -5.82 8.95 13.08
CA ALA A 41 -6.50 10.11 13.63
C ALA A 41 -5.60 11.35 13.68
N ARG A 42 -4.27 11.16 13.83
CA ARG A 42 -3.30 12.26 13.77
C ARG A 42 -3.04 12.74 12.33
N LEU A 43 -3.05 11.84 11.35
CA LEU A 43 -2.88 12.17 9.94
C LEU A 43 -4.12 12.85 9.36
N GLU A 44 -5.33 12.37 9.67
CA GLU A 44 -6.60 12.94 9.21
C GLU A 44 -6.83 14.37 9.68
N LYS A 45 -6.22 14.77 10.82
CA LYS A 45 -6.23 16.16 11.29
C LYS A 45 -5.45 17.13 10.40
N ARG A 46 -4.57 16.63 9.52
CA ARG A 46 -3.63 17.44 8.73
C ARG A 46 -3.71 17.20 7.23
N TYR A 47 -4.18 16.01 6.83
CA TYR A 47 -4.09 15.53 5.46
C TYR A 47 -5.37 14.82 5.04
N ARG A 48 -5.62 14.81 3.73
CA ARG A 48 -6.60 13.90 3.12
C ARG A 48 -5.91 12.57 2.86
N LEU A 49 -6.34 11.51 3.53
CA LEU A 49 -5.74 10.20 3.34
C LEU A 49 -6.23 9.59 2.04
N LEU A 50 -5.31 9.07 1.24
CA LEU A 50 -5.61 8.26 0.08
C LEU A 50 -5.18 6.81 0.34
N PRO A 51 -6.11 5.93 0.74
CA PRO A 51 -5.77 4.57 1.12
C PRO A 51 -5.77 3.62 -0.07
N LEU A 52 -4.63 2.99 -0.37
CA LEU A 52 -4.48 2.09 -1.52
C LEU A 52 -3.79 0.78 -1.14
N CYS A 53 -4.10 -0.28 -1.89
CA CYS A 53 -3.41 -1.56 -1.84
C CYS A 53 -2.96 -1.91 -3.27
N PRO A 54 -1.67 -1.70 -3.63
CA PRO A 54 -1.18 -1.99 -4.98
C PRO A 54 -1.46 -3.43 -5.39
N GLU A 55 -1.28 -4.39 -4.49
CA GLU A 55 -1.55 -5.82 -4.74
C GLU A 55 -2.99 -6.09 -5.19
N GLN A 56 -4.00 -5.44 -4.58
CA GLN A 56 -5.40 -5.59 -4.99
C GLN A 56 -5.74 -4.78 -6.25
N LEU A 57 -5.16 -3.60 -6.41
CA LEU A 57 -5.32 -2.78 -7.63
C LEU A 57 -4.73 -3.49 -8.86
N GLY A 58 -3.66 -4.27 -8.64
CA GLY A 58 -3.05 -5.16 -9.63
C GLY A 58 -3.85 -6.41 -9.96
N GLY A 59 -4.95 -6.68 -9.23
CA GLY A 59 -5.86 -7.79 -9.48
C GLY A 59 -5.70 -8.99 -8.56
N LEU A 60 -4.85 -8.95 -7.52
CA LEU A 60 -4.74 -10.06 -6.58
C LEU A 60 -5.91 -10.09 -5.59
N THR A 61 -6.41 -11.30 -5.32
CA THR A 61 -7.49 -11.54 -4.37
C THR A 61 -7.03 -11.36 -2.92
N THR A 62 -8.00 -11.30 -2.00
CA THR A 62 -7.72 -11.48 -0.57
C THR A 62 -8.69 -12.53 0.00
N PRO A 63 -8.22 -13.64 0.57
CA PRO A 63 -6.81 -14.01 0.76
C PRO A 63 -6.11 -14.39 -0.55
N ARG A 64 -4.78 -14.47 -0.49
CA ARG A 64 -3.87 -14.92 -1.54
C ARG A 64 -2.62 -15.54 -0.91
N PRO A 65 -1.86 -16.38 -1.64
CA PRO A 65 -0.55 -16.83 -1.18
C PRO A 65 0.37 -15.65 -0.84
N ALA A 66 1.24 -15.82 0.16
CA ALA A 66 2.30 -14.85 0.41
C ALA A 66 3.27 -14.86 -0.78
N ALA A 67 3.79 -13.70 -1.15
CA ALA A 67 4.75 -13.57 -2.25
C ALA A 67 5.98 -12.76 -1.83
N GLU A 68 7.09 -13.01 -2.50
CA GLU A 68 8.38 -12.38 -2.23
C GLU A 68 9.08 -11.97 -3.53
N VAL A 69 9.96 -10.98 -3.41
CA VAL A 69 10.87 -10.58 -4.50
C VAL A 69 12.02 -11.57 -4.53
N ILE A 70 12.17 -12.30 -5.64
CA ILE A 70 13.28 -13.22 -5.82
C ILE A 70 14.47 -12.53 -6.51
N SER A 71 15.64 -13.18 -6.50
CA SER A 71 16.91 -12.61 -7.00
C SER A 71 16.89 -12.18 -8.47
N SER A 72 15.99 -12.74 -9.28
CA SER A 72 15.80 -12.34 -10.67
C SER A 72 15.08 -11.00 -10.83
N GLY A 73 14.65 -10.35 -9.73
CA GLY A 73 13.74 -9.22 -9.80
C GLY A 73 12.43 -9.66 -10.43
N ARG A 74 11.82 -10.72 -9.90
CA ARG A 74 10.43 -11.16 -10.17
C ARG A 74 9.72 -11.31 -8.83
N VAL A 75 8.39 -11.30 -8.83
CA VAL A 75 7.59 -11.57 -7.62
C VAL A 75 6.99 -12.97 -7.72
N ARG A 76 7.35 -13.82 -6.75
CA ARG A 76 6.89 -15.22 -6.73
C ARG A 76 6.09 -15.51 -5.48
N ALA A 77 4.92 -16.09 -5.68
CA ALA A 77 4.04 -16.58 -4.63
C ALA A 77 4.55 -17.91 -4.04
N LYS A 78 4.15 -18.20 -2.79
CA LYS A 78 4.55 -19.42 -2.07
C LYS A 78 4.10 -20.72 -2.71
N ASP A 79 3.03 -20.67 -3.51
CA ASP A 79 2.55 -21.81 -4.30
C ASP A 79 3.32 -21.98 -5.62
N GLY A 80 4.30 -21.12 -5.88
CA GLY A 80 5.15 -21.14 -7.06
C GLY A 80 4.67 -20.24 -8.21
N ALA A 81 3.49 -19.62 -8.09
CA ALA A 81 2.98 -18.74 -9.14
C ALA A 81 3.85 -17.48 -9.30
N ASP A 82 4.12 -17.12 -10.54
CA ASP A 82 4.69 -15.82 -10.88
C ASP A 82 3.57 -14.78 -10.86
N VAL A 83 3.69 -13.80 -9.97
CA VAL A 83 2.70 -12.74 -9.76
C VAL A 83 3.27 -11.35 -10.10
N THR A 84 4.36 -11.31 -10.87
CA THR A 84 5.08 -10.08 -11.19
C THR A 84 4.18 -9.04 -11.85
N GLU A 85 3.39 -9.45 -12.85
CA GLU A 85 2.51 -8.55 -13.61
C GLU A 85 1.49 -7.84 -12.70
N GLN A 86 0.91 -8.56 -11.74
CA GLN A 86 -0.06 -7.97 -10.82
C GLN A 86 0.62 -6.94 -9.89
N TYR A 87 1.85 -7.21 -9.45
CA TYR A 87 2.61 -6.26 -8.66
C TYR A 87 3.00 -5.01 -9.47
N GLU A 88 3.46 -5.17 -10.71
CA GLU A 88 3.82 -4.08 -11.63
C GLU A 88 2.60 -3.20 -11.95
N ARG A 89 1.51 -3.82 -12.42
CA ARG A 89 0.24 -3.13 -12.71
C ARG A 89 -0.28 -2.38 -11.49
N GLY A 90 -0.24 -3.00 -10.32
CA GLY A 90 -0.65 -2.39 -9.07
C GLY A 90 0.16 -1.15 -8.71
N THR A 91 1.48 -1.22 -8.90
CA THR A 91 2.38 -0.09 -8.69
C THR A 91 2.14 1.03 -9.70
N GLU A 92 2.00 0.72 -10.99
CA GLU A 92 1.70 1.70 -12.05
C GLU A 92 0.41 2.48 -11.74
N ILE A 93 -0.68 1.78 -11.41
CA ILE A 93 -1.95 2.43 -11.03
C ILE A 93 -1.74 3.39 -9.84
N VAL A 94 -0.96 2.98 -8.83
CA VAL A 94 -0.70 3.85 -7.68
C VAL A 94 0.16 5.05 -8.06
N LEU A 95 1.15 4.88 -8.94
CA LEU A 95 1.99 5.99 -9.42
C LEU A 95 1.17 7.01 -10.22
N GLU A 96 0.29 6.56 -11.11
CA GLU A 96 -0.63 7.45 -11.84
C GLU A 96 -1.52 8.26 -10.90
N ILE A 97 -2.01 7.61 -9.84
CA ILE A 97 -2.81 8.27 -8.81
C ILE A 97 -1.95 9.29 -8.03
N VAL A 98 -0.74 8.91 -7.63
CA VAL A 98 0.19 9.79 -6.92
C VAL A 98 0.48 11.05 -7.73
N GLU A 99 0.76 10.90 -9.03
CA GLU A 99 1.01 12.00 -9.95
C GLU A 99 -0.23 12.89 -10.11
N ARG A 100 -1.40 12.28 -10.39
CA ARG A 100 -2.66 13.01 -10.58
C ARG A 100 -3.06 13.85 -9.36
N TYR A 101 -2.82 13.34 -8.16
CA TYR A 101 -3.15 14.04 -6.91
C TYR A 101 -2.00 14.87 -6.33
N GLY A 102 -0.83 14.89 -6.99
CA GLY A 102 0.35 15.62 -6.53
C GLY A 102 0.84 15.18 -5.15
N ILE A 103 0.76 13.87 -4.85
CA ILE A 103 1.07 13.31 -3.54
C ILE A 103 2.59 13.28 -3.34
N LYS A 104 3.06 13.88 -2.25
CA LYS A 104 4.50 13.98 -1.93
C LYS A 104 4.93 13.15 -0.73
N ARG A 105 3.98 12.48 -0.07
CA ARG A 105 4.22 11.74 1.18
C ARG A 105 3.40 10.47 1.21
N ALA A 106 4.00 9.42 1.76
CA ALA A 106 3.34 8.13 1.92
C ALA A 106 3.62 7.53 3.29
N TRP A 107 2.61 6.88 3.88
CA TRP A 107 2.73 5.98 5.02
C TRP A 107 2.46 4.56 4.57
N LEU A 108 3.54 3.82 4.33
CA LEU A 108 3.48 2.48 3.77
C LEU A 108 3.74 1.41 4.84
N LEU A 109 3.09 0.24 4.70
CA LEU A 109 3.38 -0.90 5.56
C LEU A 109 4.77 -1.46 5.20
N LYS A 110 5.64 -1.59 6.20
CA LYS A 110 6.97 -2.19 6.06
C LYS A 110 6.87 -3.65 5.56
N ASP A 111 7.88 -4.09 4.81
CA ASP A 111 8.09 -5.49 4.43
C ASP A 111 6.99 -6.11 3.53
N SER A 112 6.19 -5.31 2.82
CA SER A 112 5.40 -5.80 1.66
C SER A 112 6.22 -5.62 0.37
N PRO A 113 6.22 -6.59 -0.56
CA PRO A 113 6.95 -6.45 -1.81
C PRO A 113 6.53 -5.20 -2.61
N ALA A 114 5.25 -4.81 -2.54
CA ALA A 114 4.68 -3.65 -3.23
C ALA A 114 4.73 -2.33 -2.42
N CYS A 115 5.15 -2.36 -1.16
CA CYS A 115 5.19 -1.18 -0.28
C CYS A 115 6.60 -0.90 0.29
N GLY A 116 7.52 -1.85 0.17
CA GLY A 116 8.90 -1.79 0.67
C GLY A 116 9.95 -1.56 -0.42
N ARG A 117 11.22 -1.54 -0.01
CA ARG A 117 12.39 -1.38 -0.90
C ARG A 117 12.59 -2.66 -1.72
N GLY A 118 12.06 -2.68 -2.94
CA GLY A 118 12.07 -3.82 -3.86
C GLY A 118 11.27 -3.48 -5.11
N TYR A 119 9.95 -3.65 -5.04
CA TYR A 119 8.99 -3.25 -6.08
C TYR A 119 8.08 -2.09 -5.67
N GLY A 120 8.22 -1.60 -4.44
CA GLY A 120 7.25 -0.67 -3.87
C GLY A 120 7.39 0.75 -4.38
N ILE A 121 6.34 1.54 -4.10
CA ILE A 121 6.14 2.97 -4.42
C ILE A 121 7.14 3.89 -3.68
N VAL A 122 8.33 3.39 -3.33
CA VAL A 122 9.34 4.18 -2.64
C VAL A 122 10.05 5.05 -3.67
N GLN A 123 9.46 6.20 -4.00
CA GLN A 123 10.25 7.33 -4.46
C GLN A 123 10.95 7.95 -3.25
N GLU A 124 12.27 7.84 -3.28
CA GLU A 124 13.21 8.49 -2.36
C GLU A 124 12.88 9.98 -2.22
N ARG A 125 13.02 10.48 -1.00
CA ARG A 125 13.42 11.88 -0.80
C ARG A 125 14.91 11.98 -1.06
#